data_AF-C7XMM2-F1
#
_entry.id   AF-C7XMM2-F1
#
_cell.length_a   1.000
_cell.length_b   1.000
_cell.length_c   1.000
_cell.angle_alpha   90.00
_cell.angle_beta   90.00
_cell.angle_gamma   90.00
#
_symmetry.space_group_name_H-M   'P 1'
#
loop_
_entity.id
_entity.type
_entity.pdbx_description
1 polymer ?
#
loop_
_entity_poly.entity_id
_entity_poly.type
_entity_poly.pdbx_seq_one_letter_code
_entity_poly.pdbx_strand_id
1 'polypeptide(L)'
;MNPVFLKIGPIELHYYGLMYAIAFFVGISLGKKIAKERNFDVDIVENYAFVAIISGLIGGRLYYVLFNLPYYLQNPLEIPAVWHGGMAIHGGILGGIVGTLIFAKIKKINPLILGDFAAGPFILGQAIGRIGNFMNGEIHGVPTFTPFSVIFNLKPKFYEWYSYYQSLSISEKANYPDLVPWGIVFPTSSPAGSEFPNLALHPAMLYEMILNLIGFFIIWFILRKKEDKAPGYLWWWYIIIYSINRIIVSFFRVEDLMFFNFRAPHVISIILIVVSIFFLKKDNKKTF
;
A
#
# COMPACT_ATOMS: atom_id res chain seq x y z
N MET A 1 -17.11 -13.81 -1.37
CA MET A 1 -16.64 -12.42 -1.27
C MET A 1 -17.38 -11.58 -2.30
N ASN A 2 -17.83 -10.38 -1.92
CA ASN A 2 -18.55 -9.46 -2.80
C ASN A 2 -17.91 -8.07 -2.68
N PRO A 3 -17.45 -7.45 -3.78
CA PRO A 3 -16.81 -6.14 -3.73
C PRO A 3 -17.80 -4.99 -3.49
N VAL A 4 -19.08 -5.20 -3.78
CA VAL A 4 -20.15 -4.21 -3.58
C VAL A 4 -20.59 -4.27 -2.12
N PHE A 5 -20.39 -3.17 -1.41
CA PHE A 5 -20.83 -2.97 -0.03
C PHE A 5 -22.33 -2.64 0.01
N LEU A 6 -22.78 -1.71 -0.83
CA LEU A 6 -24.17 -1.27 -0.89
C LEU A 6 -24.53 -0.88 -2.31
N LYS A 7 -25.70 -1.29 -2.78
CA LYS A 7 -26.25 -0.92 -4.09
C LYS A 7 -27.51 -0.09 -3.90
N ILE A 8 -27.52 1.13 -4.42
CA ILE A 8 -28.66 2.05 -4.38
C ILE A 8 -29.01 2.41 -5.83
N GLY A 9 -30.00 1.71 -6.40
CA GLY A 9 -30.36 1.85 -7.81
C GLY A 9 -29.16 1.55 -8.73
N PRO A 10 -28.76 2.47 -9.63
CA PRO A 10 -27.61 2.27 -10.52
C PRO A 10 -26.25 2.52 -9.84
N ILE A 11 -26.23 3.02 -8.60
CA ILE A 11 -25.00 3.37 -7.90
C ILE A 11 -24.55 2.19 -7.04
N GLU A 12 -23.34 1.71 -7.29
CA GLU A 12 -22.67 0.68 -6.49
C GLU A 12 -21.58 1.32 -5.63
N LEU A 13 -21.72 1.18 -4.32
CA LEU A 13 -20.71 1.57 -3.35
C LEU A 13 -19.84 0.36 -3.04
N HIS A 14 -18.55 0.47 -3.32
CA HIS A 14 -17.58 -0.62 -3.13
C HIS A 14 -16.90 -0.52 -1.76
N TYR A 15 -16.47 -1.67 -1.24
CA TYR A 15 -15.69 -1.75 0.01
C TYR A 15 -14.42 -0.90 -0.03
N TYR A 16 -13.72 -0.79 -1.18
CA TYR A 16 -12.55 0.08 -1.30
C TYR A 16 -12.85 1.55 -0.97
N GLY A 17 -13.89 2.11 -1.59
CA GLY A 17 -14.28 3.50 -1.35
C GLY A 17 -14.64 3.74 0.11
N LEU A 18 -15.40 2.81 0.70
CA LEU A 18 -15.75 2.87 2.12
C LEU A 18 -14.50 2.80 3.02
N MET A 19 -13.59 1.85 2.78
CA MET A 19 -12.38 1.68 3.57
C MET A 19 -11.43 2.87 3.44
N TYR A 20 -11.31 3.48 2.25
CA TYR A 20 -10.53 4.70 2.07
C TYR A 20 -11.14 5.90 2.80
N ALA A 21 -12.47 6.05 2.78
CA ALA A 21 -13.14 7.11 3.54
C ALA A 21 -12.91 6.93 5.04
N ILE A 22 -13.09 5.71 5.57
CA ILE A 22 -12.83 5.40 6.99
C ILE A 22 -11.36 5.69 7.33
N ALA A 23 -10.41 5.20 6.53
CA ALA A 23 -8.98 5.44 6.72
C ALA A 23 -8.65 6.95 6.76
N PHE A 24 -9.28 7.74 5.89
CA PHE A 24 -9.06 9.18 5.82
C PHE A 24 -9.54 9.90 7.09
N PHE A 25 -10.78 9.67 7.53
CA PHE A 25 -11.32 10.33 8.72
C PHE A 25 -10.66 9.86 10.02
N VAL A 26 -10.36 8.56 10.14
CA VAL A 26 -9.57 8.03 11.26
C VAL A 26 -8.17 8.66 11.24
N GLY A 27 -7.55 8.74 10.06
CA GLY A 27 -6.23 9.33 9.88
C GLY A 27 -6.16 10.80 10.30
N ILE A 28 -7.14 11.62 9.90
CA ILE A 28 -7.25 13.02 10.35
C ILE A 28 -7.38 13.08 11.87
N SER A 29 -8.27 12.29 12.45
CA SER A 29 -8.51 12.28 13.90
C SER A 29 -7.23 11.96 14.69
N LEU A 30 -6.47 10.97 14.22
CA LEU A 30 -5.19 10.59 14.80
C LEU A 30 -4.12 11.66 14.58
N GLY A 31 -4.05 12.26 13.39
CA GLY A 31 -3.13 13.36 13.09
C GLY A 31 -3.39 14.58 13.99
N LYS A 32 -4.64 15.00 14.15
CA LYS A 32 -5.06 16.10 15.03
C LYS A 32 -4.71 15.81 16.49
N LYS A 33 -4.81 14.54 16.93
CA LYS A 33 -4.37 14.14 18.28
C LYS A 33 -2.87 14.35 18.47
N ILE A 34 -2.03 13.94 17.52
CA ILE A 34 -0.58 14.16 17.58
C ILE A 34 -0.27 15.67 17.54
N ALA A 35 -0.97 16.44 16.71
CA ALA A 35 -0.82 17.89 16.65
C ALA A 35 -1.09 18.54 18.02
N LYS A 36 -2.21 18.19 18.66
CA LYS A 36 -2.56 18.68 20.00
C LYS A 36 -1.50 18.29 21.05
N GLU A 37 -1.03 17.05 21.04
CA GLU A 37 0.05 16.57 21.94
C GLU A 37 1.35 17.37 21.75
N ARG A 38 1.60 17.92 20.54
CA ARG A 38 2.79 18.70 20.20
C ARG A 38 2.57 20.21 20.20
N ASN A 39 1.46 20.70 20.75
CA ASN A 39 1.05 22.12 20.71
C ASN A 39 1.09 22.71 19.28
N PHE A 40 0.71 21.91 18.30
CA PHE A 40 0.64 22.28 16.89
C PHE A 40 -0.81 22.55 16.49
N ASP A 41 -1.01 23.48 15.56
CA ASP A 41 -2.34 23.83 15.06
C ASP A 41 -2.99 22.64 14.34
N VAL A 42 -4.12 22.19 14.90
CA VAL A 42 -4.88 21.04 14.40
C VAL A 42 -5.51 21.32 13.04
N ASP A 43 -5.81 22.59 12.73
CA ASP A 43 -6.40 22.99 11.46
C ASP A 43 -5.38 22.86 10.33
N ILE A 44 -4.09 23.02 10.62
CA ILE A 44 -3.03 22.78 9.64
C ILE A 44 -2.98 21.30 9.25
N VAL A 45 -3.13 20.38 10.20
CA VAL A 45 -3.13 18.94 9.92
C VAL A 45 -4.35 18.51 9.13
N GLU A 46 -5.52 19.03 9.49
CA GLU A 46 -6.76 18.76 8.76
C GLU A 46 -6.68 19.29 7.32
N ASN A 47 -6.32 20.56 7.14
CA ASN A 47 -6.14 21.18 5.82
C ASN A 47 -5.08 20.43 4.99
N TYR A 48 -3.98 20.01 5.61
CA TYR A 48 -2.96 19.22 4.94
C TYR A 48 -3.51 17.88 4.43
N ALA A 49 -4.31 17.17 5.24
CA ALA A 49 -4.89 15.89 4.82
C ALA A 49 -5.77 16.05 3.57
N PHE A 50 -6.60 17.10 3.52
CA PHE A 50 -7.40 17.43 2.34
C PHE A 50 -6.54 17.77 1.12
N VAL A 51 -5.48 18.56 1.30
CA VAL A 51 -4.56 18.87 0.19
C VAL A 51 -3.85 17.62 -0.30
N ALA A 52 -3.39 16.74 0.60
CA ALA A 52 -2.70 15.50 0.25
C ALA A 52 -3.61 14.54 -0.54
N ILE A 53 -4.87 14.35 -0.13
CA ILE A 53 -5.80 13.49 -0.89
C ILE A 53 -6.16 14.10 -2.24
N ILE A 54 -6.45 15.39 -2.33
CA ILE A 54 -6.81 16.06 -3.60
C ILE A 54 -5.63 16.02 -4.57
N SER A 55 -4.44 16.41 -4.12
CA SER A 55 -3.24 16.40 -4.96
C SER A 55 -2.84 14.99 -5.38
N GLY A 56 -3.02 13.99 -4.52
CA GLY A 56 -2.83 12.58 -4.87
C GLY A 56 -3.84 12.11 -5.92
N LEU A 57 -5.12 12.44 -5.79
CA LEU A 57 -6.13 12.09 -6.80
C LEU A 57 -5.84 12.74 -8.15
N ILE A 58 -5.50 14.04 -8.16
CA ILE A 58 -5.12 14.77 -9.38
C ILE A 58 -3.87 14.13 -10.01
N GLY A 59 -2.82 13.89 -9.23
CA GLY A 59 -1.59 13.28 -9.75
C GLY A 59 -1.82 11.88 -10.30
N GLY A 60 -2.63 11.07 -9.60
CA GLY A 60 -2.99 9.73 -10.04
C GLY A 60 -3.74 9.72 -11.36
N ARG A 61 -4.65 10.69 -11.56
CA ARG A 61 -5.38 10.85 -12.81
C ARG A 61 -4.48 11.34 -13.93
N LEU A 62 -3.73 12.41 -13.70
CA LEU A 62 -2.85 12.99 -14.71
C LEU A 62 -1.79 11.99 -15.19
N TYR A 63 -1.19 11.23 -14.29
CA TYR A 63 -0.23 10.19 -14.67
C TYR A 63 -0.88 9.11 -15.56
N TYR A 64 -2.07 8.64 -15.20
CA TYR A 64 -2.80 7.65 -16.02
C TYR A 64 -3.13 8.20 -17.41
N VAL A 65 -3.57 9.46 -17.48
CA VAL A 65 -3.87 10.16 -18.75
C VAL A 65 -2.61 10.29 -19.60
N LEU A 66 -1.48 10.70 -19.01
CA LEU A 66 -0.20 10.82 -19.72
C LEU A 66 0.29 9.48 -20.27
N PHE A 67 0.11 8.39 -19.52
CA PHE A 67 0.50 7.05 -19.97
C PHE A 67 -0.39 6.53 -21.11
N ASN A 68 -1.62 7.05 -21.22
CA ASN A 68 -2.60 6.70 -22.26
C ASN A 68 -2.89 7.88 -23.19
N LEU A 69 -1.90 8.75 -23.40
CA LEU A 69 -2.06 10.04 -24.09
C LEU A 69 -2.76 9.94 -25.46
N PRO A 70 -2.48 8.94 -26.33
CA PRO A 70 -3.16 8.84 -27.63
C PRO A 70 -4.69 8.80 -27.55
N TYR A 71 -5.24 8.10 -26.53
CA TYR A 71 -6.69 8.02 -26.31
C TYR A 71 -7.27 9.36 -25.85
N TYR A 72 -6.61 10.02 -24.89
CA TYR A 72 -7.11 11.25 -24.29
C TYR A 72 -6.93 12.48 -25.18
N LEU A 73 -6.00 12.46 -26.14
CA LEU A 73 -5.92 13.49 -27.18
C LEU A 73 -7.14 13.48 -28.09
N GLN A 74 -7.73 12.31 -28.33
CA GLN A 74 -8.95 12.16 -29.12
C GLN A 74 -10.22 12.41 -28.27
N ASN A 75 -10.14 12.17 -26.96
CA ASN A 75 -11.26 12.26 -26.03
C ASN A 75 -10.91 13.18 -24.83
N PRO A 76 -10.68 14.49 -25.02
CA PRO A 76 -10.21 15.38 -23.96
C PRO A 76 -11.21 15.54 -22.81
N LEU A 77 -12.51 15.38 -23.07
CA LEU A 77 -13.56 15.43 -22.04
C LEU A 77 -13.51 14.25 -21.07
N GLU A 78 -12.82 13.16 -21.43
CA GLU A 78 -12.62 12.01 -20.54
C GLU A 78 -11.52 12.27 -19.52
N ILE A 79 -10.66 13.28 -19.69
CA ILE A 79 -9.55 13.57 -18.76
C ILE A 79 -10.03 13.74 -17.30
N PRO A 80 -11.08 14.52 -16.98
CA PRO A 80 -11.59 14.62 -15.61
C PRO A 80 -12.48 13.44 -15.16
N ALA A 81 -12.87 12.53 -16.05
CA ALA A 81 -13.86 11.47 -15.79
C ALA A 81 -13.32 10.31 -14.93
N VAL A 82 -13.03 10.60 -13.65
CA VAL A 82 -12.50 9.60 -12.69
C VAL A 82 -13.49 8.48 -12.36
N TRP A 83 -14.79 8.68 -12.62
CA TRP A 83 -15.84 7.67 -12.42
C TRP A 83 -15.80 6.55 -13.47
N HIS A 84 -15.10 6.74 -14.60
CA HIS A 84 -14.78 5.66 -15.54
C HIS A 84 -13.54 4.86 -15.13
N GLY A 85 -12.99 5.13 -13.94
CA GLY A 85 -11.74 4.53 -13.46
C GLY A 85 -10.50 5.22 -14.05
N GLY A 86 -9.37 4.49 -14.09
CA GLY A 86 -8.11 5.00 -14.67
C GLY A 86 -7.34 5.93 -13.73
N MET A 87 -6.80 5.36 -12.65
CA MET A 87 -5.95 6.03 -11.68
C MET A 87 -4.63 5.26 -11.55
N ALA A 88 -3.50 5.97 -11.58
CA ALA A 88 -2.19 5.36 -11.42
C ALA A 88 -1.60 5.66 -10.04
N ILE A 89 -1.20 4.62 -9.30
CA ILE A 89 -0.63 4.78 -7.96
C ILE A 89 0.67 5.62 -7.96
N HIS A 90 1.51 5.48 -8.99
CA HIS A 90 2.73 6.27 -9.16
C HIS A 90 2.42 7.77 -9.25
N GLY A 91 1.40 8.13 -10.03
CA GLY A 91 0.89 9.49 -10.10
C GLY A 91 0.34 9.99 -8.78
N GLY A 92 -0.35 9.13 -8.03
CA GLY A 92 -0.89 9.48 -6.73
C GLY A 92 0.19 9.80 -5.71
N ILE A 93 1.27 9.02 -5.68
CA ILE A 93 2.43 9.26 -4.82
C ILE A 93 3.12 10.57 -5.21
N LEU A 94 3.39 10.79 -6.49
CA LEU A 94 4.03 12.02 -6.99
C LEU A 94 3.17 13.26 -6.72
N GLY A 95 1.87 13.18 -7.01
CA GLY A 95 0.90 14.24 -6.74
C GLY A 95 0.83 14.59 -5.26
N GLY A 96 0.79 13.58 -4.39
CA GLY A 96 0.84 13.77 -2.94
C GLY A 96 2.12 14.46 -2.48
N ILE A 97 3.30 14.04 -2.96
CA ILE A 97 4.58 14.70 -2.63
C ILE A 97 4.58 16.17 -3.06
N VAL A 98 4.16 16.46 -4.29
CA VAL A 98 4.06 17.83 -4.81
C VAL A 98 3.09 18.67 -3.97
N GLY A 99 1.92 18.12 -3.64
CA GLY A 99 0.94 18.77 -2.77
C GLY A 99 1.50 19.07 -1.39
N THR A 100 2.21 18.13 -0.76
CA THR A 100 2.90 18.33 0.51
C THR A 100 3.92 19.45 0.43
N LEU A 101 4.76 19.49 -0.60
CA LEU A 101 5.79 20.52 -0.78
C LEU A 101 5.18 21.91 -0.99
N ILE A 102 4.12 22.01 -1.80
CA ILE A 102 3.40 23.27 -2.04
C ILE A 102 2.75 23.76 -0.74
N PHE A 103 2.03 22.88 -0.03
CA PHE A 103 1.37 23.24 1.22
C PHE A 103 2.37 23.68 2.30
N ALA A 104 3.46 22.91 2.46
CA ALA A 104 4.55 23.21 3.38
C ALA A 104 5.17 24.59 3.08
N LYS A 105 5.40 24.91 1.81
CA LYS A 105 5.93 26.22 1.38
C LYS A 105 4.97 27.37 1.71
N ILE A 106 3.67 27.21 1.43
CA ILE A 106 2.65 28.22 1.70
C ILE A 106 2.54 28.49 3.20
N LYS A 107 2.54 27.42 4.01
CA LYS A 107 2.42 27.52 5.47
C LYS A 107 3.75 27.76 6.20
N LYS A 108 4.87 27.84 5.47
CA LYS A 108 6.24 28.00 6.01
C LYS A 108 6.60 26.93 7.05
N ILE A 109 6.17 25.69 6.81
CA ILE A 109 6.43 24.52 7.68
C ILE A 109 7.43 23.61 6.99
N ASN A 110 8.30 22.96 7.75
CA ASN A 110 9.15 21.90 7.20
C ASN A 110 8.25 20.71 6.77
N PRO A 111 8.29 20.26 5.50
CA PRO A 111 7.42 19.19 5.00
C PRO A 111 7.59 17.87 5.76
N LEU A 112 8.75 17.63 6.38
CA LEU A 112 8.99 16.45 7.20
C LEU A 112 8.15 16.44 8.50
N ILE A 113 7.75 17.60 9.03
CA ILE A 113 6.82 17.69 10.15
C ILE A 113 5.43 17.19 9.74
N LEU A 114 4.99 17.55 8.52
CA LEU A 114 3.74 17.04 7.96
C LEU A 114 3.81 15.52 7.76
N GLY A 115 4.96 15.01 7.32
CA GLY A 115 5.25 13.57 7.27
C GLY A 115 5.13 12.89 8.64
N ASP A 116 5.62 13.52 9.71
CA ASP A 116 5.51 12.95 11.07
C ASP A 116 4.06 12.84 11.56
N PHE A 117 3.20 13.81 11.23
CA PHE A 117 1.77 13.72 11.50
C PHE A 117 1.09 12.64 10.67
N ALA A 118 1.56 12.40 9.45
CA ALA A 118 1.01 11.40 8.55
C ALA A 118 1.48 9.96 8.86
N ALA A 119 2.70 9.75 9.36
CA ALA A 119 3.35 8.45 9.46
C ALA A 119 2.49 7.33 10.08
N GLY A 120 1.90 7.58 11.26
CA GLY A 120 0.99 6.63 11.93
C GLY A 120 -0.33 6.45 11.17
N PRO A 121 -1.07 7.53 10.88
CA PRO A 121 -2.26 7.48 10.03
C PRO A 121 -2.09 6.73 8.70
N PHE A 122 -0.93 6.90 8.05
CA PHE A 122 -0.68 6.37 6.71
C PHE A 122 -0.57 4.84 6.73
N ILE A 123 0.23 4.28 7.66
CA ILE A 123 0.35 2.82 7.77
C ILE A 123 -0.94 2.16 8.27
N LEU A 124 -1.70 2.84 9.13
CA LEU A 124 -3.02 2.37 9.53
C LEU A 124 -4.00 2.38 8.34
N GLY A 125 -3.99 3.45 7.55
CA GLY A 125 -4.81 3.53 6.33
C GLY A 125 -4.46 2.44 5.32
N GLN A 126 -3.18 2.09 5.20
CA GLN A 126 -2.74 0.94 4.41
C GLN A 126 -3.31 -0.37 4.96
N ALA A 127 -3.34 -0.59 6.28
CA ALA A 127 -3.98 -1.76 6.87
C ALA A 127 -5.48 -1.82 6.59
N ILE A 128 -6.21 -0.73 6.83
CA ILE A 128 -7.65 -0.64 6.58
C ILE A 128 -7.98 -0.89 5.10
N GLY A 129 -7.18 -0.35 4.18
CA GLY A 129 -7.33 -0.55 2.74
C GLY A 129 -7.23 -2.02 2.30
N ARG A 130 -6.49 -2.87 3.03
CA ARG A 130 -6.35 -4.30 2.71
C ARG A 130 -7.67 -5.08 2.87
N ILE A 131 -8.61 -4.56 3.66
CA ILE A 131 -9.97 -5.11 3.73
C ILE A 131 -10.66 -4.98 2.37
N GLY A 132 -10.47 -3.86 1.66
CA GLY A 132 -10.97 -3.69 0.30
C GLY A 132 -10.39 -4.72 -0.67
N ASN A 133 -9.06 -4.95 -0.62
CA ASN A 133 -8.40 -5.97 -1.43
C ASN A 133 -8.95 -7.37 -1.14
N PHE A 134 -9.17 -7.68 0.13
CA PHE A 134 -9.75 -8.94 0.55
C PHE A 134 -11.15 -9.14 -0.03
N MET A 135 -12.03 -8.16 0.10
CA MET A 135 -13.40 -8.24 -0.41
C MET A 135 -13.47 -8.30 -1.94
N ASN A 136 -12.49 -7.72 -2.65
CA ASN A 136 -12.40 -7.77 -4.11
C ASN A 136 -11.69 -9.03 -4.63
N GLY A 137 -11.00 -9.79 -3.78
CA GLY A 137 -10.19 -10.95 -4.21
C GLY A 137 -8.96 -10.54 -5.02
N GLU A 138 -8.29 -9.46 -4.61
CA GLU A 138 -7.09 -8.94 -5.26
C GLU A 138 -5.90 -8.92 -4.32
N ILE A 139 -4.70 -8.77 -4.87
CA ILE A 139 -3.46 -8.79 -4.11
C ILE A 139 -3.26 -10.14 -3.37
N HIS A 140 -3.70 -11.24 -3.99
CA HIS A 140 -3.54 -12.58 -3.45
C HIS A 140 -2.07 -13.03 -3.54
N GLY A 141 -1.76 -14.10 -2.81
CA GLY A 141 -0.51 -14.82 -2.90
C GLY A 141 -0.62 -16.08 -3.75
N VAL A 142 0.47 -16.85 -3.77
CA VAL A 142 0.56 -18.13 -4.48
C VAL A 142 -0.30 -19.21 -3.80
N PRO A 143 -0.64 -20.31 -4.49
CA PRO A 143 -1.30 -21.46 -3.87
C PRO A 143 -0.55 -22.01 -2.66
N THR A 144 -1.27 -22.46 -1.63
CA THR A 144 -0.69 -22.87 -0.34
C THR A 144 0.18 -24.11 -0.39
N PHE A 145 0.08 -24.92 -1.44
CA PHE A 145 0.97 -26.05 -1.69
C PHE A 145 2.29 -25.65 -2.39
N THR A 146 2.49 -24.37 -2.70
CA THR A 146 3.71 -23.89 -3.36
C THR A 146 4.92 -24.05 -2.43
N PRO A 147 5.98 -24.79 -2.81
CA PRO A 147 7.14 -25.01 -1.95
C PRO A 147 7.81 -23.71 -1.50
N PHE A 148 8.30 -23.68 -0.26
CA PHE A 148 9.03 -22.52 0.26
C PHE A 148 10.25 -22.14 -0.57
N SER A 149 10.90 -23.11 -1.25
CA SER A 149 12.01 -22.85 -2.17
C SER A 149 11.62 -22.04 -3.41
N VAL A 150 10.33 -22.06 -3.78
CA VAL A 150 9.75 -21.26 -4.88
C VAL A 150 9.30 -19.91 -4.34
N ILE A 151 8.65 -19.89 -3.16
CA ILE A 151 8.17 -18.66 -2.50
C ILE A 151 9.35 -17.73 -2.17
N PHE A 152 10.34 -18.24 -1.43
CA PHE A 152 11.48 -17.48 -0.93
C PHE A 152 12.65 -17.43 -1.93
N ASN A 153 12.32 -17.26 -3.21
CA ASN A 153 13.30 -17.03 -4.25
C ASN A 153 13.45 -15.52 -4.54
N LEU A 154 14.70 -15.04 -4.55
CA LEU A 154 15.06 -13.67 -4.93
C LEU A 154 14.73 -13.39 -6.42
N LYS A 155 14.87 -14.41 -7.27
CA LYS A 155 14.43 -14.39 -8.66
C LYS A 155 13.14 -15.21 -8.75
N PRO A 156 11.97 -14.56 -8.82
CA PRO A 156 10.70 -15.27 -8.81
C PRO A 156 10.58 -16.17 -10.04
N LYS A 157 10.26 -17.43 -9.79
CA LYS A 157 10.03 -18.47 -10.81
C LYS A 157 8.69 -19.16 -10.61
N PHE A 158 7.76 -18.48 -9.94
CA PHE A 158 6.49 -19.08 -9.56
C PHE A 158 5.74 -19.62 -10.79
N TYR A 159 5.60 -18.83 -11.85
CA TYR A 159 4.90 -19.30 -13.05
C TYR A 159 5.64 -20.43 -13.81
N GLU A 160 6.98 -20.43 -13.82
CA GLU A 160 7.77 -21.56 -14.36
C GLU A 160 7.47 -22.84 -13.56
N TRP A 161 7.55 -22.75 -12.24
CA TRP A 161 7.26 -23.87 -11.35
C TRP A 161 5.80 -24.31 -11.41
N TYR A 162 4.86 -23.37 -11.48
CA TYR A 162 3.44 -23.66 -11.54
C TYR A 162 3.08 -24.35 -12.86
N SER A 163 3.69 -23.94 -13.98
CA SER A 163 3.55 -24.63 -15.27
C SER A 163 4.07 -26.07 -15.20
N TYR A 164 5.22 -26.28 -14.55
CA TYR A 164 5.73 -27.62 -14.26
C TYR A 164 4.77 -28.42 -13.39
N TYR A 165 4.29 -27.86 -12.27
CA TYR A 165 3.31 -28.49 -11.39
C TYR A 165 2.05 -28.92 -12.17
N GLN A 166 1.54 -28.06 -13.05
CA GLN A 166 0.34 -28.36 -13.84
C GLN A 166 0.54 -29.54 -14.80
N SER A 167 1.77 -29.77 -15.26
CA SER A 167 2.14 -30.91 -16.13
C SER A 167 2.26 -32.26 -15.41
N LEU A 168 2.32 -32.26 -14.07
CA LEU A 168 2.44 -33.48 -13.27
C LEU A 168 1.17 -34.33 -13.30
N SER A 169 1.35 -35.65 -13.15
CA SER A 169 0.24 -36.58 -12.94
C SER A 169 -0.47 -36.34 -11.60
N ILE A 170 -1.68 -36.87 -11.43
CA ILE A 170 -2.46 -36.73 -10.20
C ILE A 170 -1.71 -37.30 -8.98
N SER A 171 -1.03 -38.44 -9.15
CA SER A 171 -0.21 -39.06 -8.10
C SER A 171 0.99 -38.20 -7.69
N GLU A 172 1.59 -37.49 -8.64
CA GLU A 172 2.72 -36.60 -8.35
C GLU A 172 2.26 -35.30 -7.67
N LYS A 173 1.10 -34.75 -8.08
CA LYS A 173 0.49 -33.59 -7.43
C LYS A 173 0.16 -33.86 -5.96
N ALA A 174 -0.17 -35.11 -5.60
CA ALA A 174 -0.43 -35.51 -4.22
C ALA A 174 0.79 -35.34 -3.29
N ASN A 175 2.00 -35.23 -3.83
CA ASN A 175 3.21 -34.94 -3.05
C ASN A 175 3.36 -33.46 -2.65
N TYR A 176 2.43 -32.59 -3.08
CA TYR A 176 2.39 -31.18 -2.73
C TYR A 176 1.12 -30.89 -1.90
N PRO A 177 1.10 -31.26 -0.61
CA PRO A 177 0.03 -30.86 0.28
C PRO A 177 0.09 -29.35 0.57
N ASP A 178 -1.02 -28.78 0.99
CA ASP A 178 -1.03 -27.42 1.50
C ASP A 178 -0.06 -27.26 2.68
N LEU A 179 0.81 -26.25 2.59
CA LEU A 179 1.81 -25.98 3.61
C LEU A 179 1.23 -25.32 4.86
N VAL A 180 0.04 -24.73 4.74
CA VAL A 180 -0.61 -23.95 5.81
C VAL A 180 -2.12 -24.17 5.81
N PRO A 181 -2.77 -24.24 6.98
CA PRO A 181 -4.22 -24.47 7.09
C PRO A 181 -5.09 -23.21 6.88
N TRP A 182 -4.48 -22.03 6.75
CA TRP A 182 -5.20 -20.74 6.65
C TRP A 182 -5.28 -20.19 5.21
N GLY A 183 -5.10 -21.05 4.21
CA GLY A 183 -5.32 -20.68 2.81
C GLY A 183 -6.76 -20.28 2.56
N ILE A 184 -6.98 -19.37 1.61
CA ILE A 184 -8.31 -18.86 1.27
C ILE A 184 -8.62 -19.20 -0.18
N VAL A 185 -9.76 -19.85 -0.40
CA VAL A 185 -10.31 -20.12 -1.73
C VAL A 185 -11.21 -18.95 -2.12
N PHE A 186 -10.85 -18.27 -3.21
CA PHE A 186 -11.59 -17.10 -3.69
C PHE A 186 -12.68 -17.52 -4.68
N PRO A 187 -13.82 -16.79 -4.75
CA PRO A 187 -14.82 -17.03 -5.78
C PRO A 187 -14.22 -16.89 -7.19
N THR A 188 -14.63 -17.75 -8.12
CA THR A 188 -14.15 -17.72 -9.52
C THR A 188 -14.49 -16.42 -10.27
N SER A 189 -15.42 -15.62 -9.74
CA SER A 189 -15.75 -14.29 -10.25
C SER A 189 -14.78 -13.18 -9.81
N SER A 190 -13.89 -13.45 -8.85
CA SER A 190 -12.87 -12.52 -8.39
C SER A 190 -11.54 -12.74 -9.12
N PRO A 191 -10.65 -11.73 -9.21
CA PRO A 191 -9.36 -11.89 -9.88
C PRO A 191 -8.54 -13.08 -9.39
N ALA A 192 -8.44 -13.27 -8.06
CA ALA A 192 -7.76 -14.42 -7.45
C ALA A 192 -8.35 -15.77 -7.88
N GLY A 193 -9.68 -15.89 -7.86
CA GLY A 193 -10.35 -17.15 -8.17
C GLY A 193 -10.46 -17.40 -9.67
N SER A 194 -10.37 -16.37 -10.52
CA SER A 194 -10.27 -16.55 -11.96
C SER A 194 -8.86 -16.99 -12.37
N GLU A 195 -7.81 -16.53 -11.68
CA GLU A 195 -6.44 -16.99 -11.93
C GLU A 195 -6.18 -18.39 -11.35
N PHE A 196 -6.64 -18.67 -10.12
CA PHE A 196 -6.43 -19.95 -9.43
C PHE A 196 -7.75 -20.56 -8.94
N PRO A 197 -8.55 -21.16 -9.85
CA PRO A 197 -9.88 -21.66 -9.51
C PRO A 197 -9.82 -22.82 -8.52
N ASN A 198 -10.61 -22.73 -7.45
CA ASN A 198 -10.75 -23.73 -6.39
C ASN A 198 -9.45 -24.08 -5.63
N LEU A 199 -8.40 -23.27 -5.75
CA LEU A 199 -7.16 -23.45 -5.00
C LEU A 199 -7.14 -22.57 -3.75
N ALA A 200 -6.64 -23.12 -2.65
CA ALA A 200 -6.36 -22.35 -1.46
C ALA A 200 -5.11 -21.48 -1.69
N LEU A 201 -5.24 -20.17 -1.52
CA LEU A 201 -4.15 -19.21 -1.74
C LEU A 201 -3.66 -18.63 -0.42
N HIS A 202 -2.37 -18.31 -0.35
CA HIS A 202 -1.85 -17.46 0.72
C HIS A 202 -2.54 -16.09 0.67
N PRO A 203 -3.27 -15.65 1.72
CA PRO A 203 -3.94 -14.34 1.71
C PRO A 203 -2.93 -13.21 1.97
N ALA A 204 -2.08 -12.91 0.98
CA ALA A 204 -1.00 -11.94 1.07
C ALA A 204 -1.50 -10.53 1.49
N MET A 205 -2.70 -10.12 1.07
CA MET A 205 -3.33 -8.88 1.53
C MET A 205 -3.57 -8.86 3.05
N LEU A 206 -3.92 -10.01 3.66
CA LEU A 206 -4.11 -10.11 5.11
C LEU A 206 -2.77 -10.16 5.85
N TYR A 207 -1.74 -10.78 5.26
CA TYR A 207 -0.38 -10.73 5.80
C TYR A 207 0.10 -9.28 5.86
N GLU A 208 -0.11 -8.52 4.78
CA GLU A 208 0.22 -7.11 4.72
C GLU A 208 -0.60 -6.27 5.72
N MET A 209 -1.89 -6.58 5.89
CA MET A 209 -2.75 -5.94 6.88
C MET A 209 -2.20 -6.11 8.30
N ILE A 210 -1.85 -7.34 8.69
CA ILE A 210 -1.31 -7.65 10.02
C ILE A 210 0.03 -6.93 10.24
N LEU A 211 0.93 -7.00 9.27
CA LEU A 211 2.23 -6.33 9.35
C LEU A 211 2.09 -4.80 9.43
N ASN A 212 1.12 -4.22 8.71
CA ASN A 212 0.83 -2.79 8.80
C ASN A 212 0.21 -2.40 10.15
N LEU A 213 -0.63 -3.24 10.75
CA LEU A 213 -1.14 -3.03 12.11
C LEU A 213 -0.02 -3.10 13.16
N ILE A 214 0.88 -4.08 13.06
CA ILE A 214 2.08 -4.16 13.92
C ILE A 214 2.91 -2.89 13.76
N GLY A 215 3.16 -2.47 12.51
CA GLY A 215 3.86 -1.23 12.20
C GLY A 215 3.20 0.01 12.78
N PHE A 216 1.88 0.11 12.68
CA PHE A 216 1.09 1.16 13.32
C PHE A 216 1.31 1.17 14.84
N PHE A 217 1.21 0.02 15.50
CA PHE A 217 1.40 -0.06 16.94
C PHE A 217 2.81 0.33 17.39
N ILE A 218 3.84 -0.05 16.62
CA ILE A 218 5.22 0.37 16.87
C ILE A 218 5.33 1.90 16.75
N ILE A 219 4.83 2.49 15.66
CA ILE A 219 4.89 3.94 15.46
C ILE A 219 4.11 4.67 16.57
N TRP A 220 2.88 4.22 16.82
CA TRP A 220 1.91 4.90 17.66
C TRP A 220 2.16 4.72 19.15
N PHE A 221 2.63 3.57 19.64
CA PHE A 221 2.78 3.36 21.08
C PHE A 221 4.23 3.42 21.56
N ILE A 222 5.20 3.25 20.67
CA ILE A 222 6.62 3.20 21.01
C ILE A 222 7.35 4.42 20.44
N LEU A 223 7.35 4.59 19.12
CA LEU A 223 8.22 5.57 18.48
C LEU A 223 7.78 7.02 18.72
N ARG A 224 6.46 7.28 18.85
CA ARG A 224 5.94 8.63 19.14
C ARG A 224 6.31 9.17 20.52
N LYS A 225 6.61 8.29 21.48
CA LYS A 225 6.79 8.68 22.90
C LYS A 225 8.15 9.31 23.22
N LYS A 226 9.15 9.27 22.32
CA LYS A 226 10.43 9.91 22.66
C LYS A 226 10.31 11.42 22.50
N GLU A 227 10.67 12.13 23.56
CA GLU A 227 10.82 13.58 23.60
C GLU A 227 12.02 13.98 22.69
N ASP A 228 11.93 15.15 22.04
CA ASP A 228 12.96 15.74 21.16
C ASP A 228 13.34 14.98 19.88
N LYS A 229 12.36 14.77 19.01
CA LYS A 229 12.60 14.25 17.65
C LYS A 229 12.92 15.37 16.67
N ALA A 230 13.94 15.19 15.85
CA ALA A 230 14.10 15.99 14.64
C ALA A 230 12.92 15.78 13.66
N PRO A 231 12.55 16.81 12.86
CA PRO A 231 11.52 16.68 11.84
C PRO A 231 11.72 15.49 10.91
N GLY A 232 10.68 14.68 10.72
CA GLY A 232 10.71 13.52 9.84
C GLY A 232 11.10 12.22 10.52
N TYR A 233 11.38 12.24 11.83
CA TYR A 233 11.73 11.02 12.57
C TYR A 233 10.68 9.91 12.40
N LEU A 234 9.40 10.21 12.59
CA LEU A 234 8.34 9.20 12.46
C LEU A 234 8.14 8.82 11.00
N TRP A 235 8.27 9.78 10.09
CA TRP A 235 8.18 9.53 8.65
C TRP A 235 9.24 8.54 8.14
N TRP A 236 10.50 8.72 8.54
CA TRP A 236 11.58 7.81 8.13
C TRP A 236 11.43 6.42 8.75
N TRP A 237 10.95 6.32 10.00
CA TRP A 237 10.61 5.03 10.59
C TRP A 237 9.43 4.36 9.90
N TYR A 238 8.41 5.14 9.49
CA TYR A 238 7.33 4.64 8.66
C TYR A 238 7.86 4.02 7.36
N ILE A 239 8.75 4.72 6.64
CA ILE A 239 9.34 4.20 5.40
C ILE A 239 10.11 2.90 5.64
N ILE A 240 10.89 2.81 6.71
CA ILE A 240 11.62 1.57 7.07
C ILE A 240 10.64 0.42 7.33
N ILE A 241 9.63 0.63 8.18
CA ILE A 241 8.66 -0.39 8.55
C ILE A 241 7.87 -0.84 7.31
N TYR A 242 7.38 0.10 6.50
CA TYR A 242 6.68 -0.21 5.25
C TYR A 242 7.59 -1.01 4.30
N SER A 243 8.86 -0.63 4.16
CA SER A 243 9.82 -1.31 3.28
C SER A 243 10.07 -2.76 3.72
N ILE A 244 10.18 -3.01 5.04
CA ILE A 244 10.30 -4.36 5.61
C ILE A 244 9.02 -5.17 5.33
N ASN A 245 7.85 -4.59 5.60
CA ASN A 245 6.56 -5.24 5.32
C ASN A 245 6.45 -5.63 3.84
N ARG A 246 6.83 -4.72 2.93
CA ARG A 246 6.85 -4.98 1.49
C ARG A 246 7.80 -6.11 1.13
N ILE A 247 8.99 -6.20 1.73
CA ILE A 247 9.91 -7.32 1.47
C ILE A 247 9.28 -8.66 1.83
N ILE A 248 8.71 -8.75 3.04
CA ILE A 248 8.10 -9.99 3.55
C ILE A 248 6.92 -10.42 2.67
N VAL A 249 5.96 -9.53 2.43
CA VAL A 249 4.74 -9.84 1.68
C VAL A 249 5.05 -10.13 0.23
N SER A 250 5.99 -9.40 -0.37
CA SER A 250 6.36 -9.60 -1.76
C SER A 250 6.82 -11.02 -2.06
N PHE A 251 7.36 -11.78 -1.11
CA PHE A 251 7.70 -13.20 -1.34
C PHE A 251 6.48 -14.07 -1.68
N PHE A 252 5.33 -13.79 -1.07
CA PHE A 252 4.10 -14.56 -1.24
C PHE A 252 3.29 -14.11 -2.45
N ARG A 253 3.50 -12.88 -2.94
CA ARG A 253 2.76 -12.28 -4.05
C ARG A 253 3.01 -13.03 -5.37
N VAL A 254 1.93 -13.23 -6.13
CA VAL A 254 1.98 -13.78 -7.50
C VAL A 254 2.45 -12.71 -8.49
N GLU A 255 1.84 -11.53 -8.45
CA GLU A 255 2.06 -10.44 -9.40
C GLU A 255 2.85 -9.28 -8.75
N ASP A 256 4.18 -9.37 -8.79
CA ASP A 256 5.02 -8.22 -8.45
C ASP A 256 5.68 -7.67 -9.71
N LEU A 257 5.76 -6.34 -9.79
CA LEU A 257 6.53 -5.66 -10.83
C LEU A 257 7.98 -6.15 -10.80
N MET A 258 8.50 -6.52 -11.96
CA MET A 258 9.86 -7.00 -12.11
C MET A 258 10.80 -5.86 -12.47
N PHE A 259 11.94 -5.78 -11.79
CA PHE A 259 13.07 -4.95 -12.17
C PHE A 259 14.23 -5.86 -12.59
N PHE A 260 14.42 -5.99 -13.90
CA PHE A 260 15.19 -7.08 -14.49
C PHE A 260 14.68 -8.44 -13.98
N ASN A 261 15.52 -9.23 -13.32
CA ASN A 261 15.18 -10.55 -12.79
C ASN A 261 14.78 -10.55 -11.32
N PHE A 262 14.61 -9.39 -10.69
CA PHE A 262 14.29 -9.26 -9.27
C PHE A 262 12.92 -8.61 -9.08
N ARG A 263 12.27 -8.91 -7.95
CA ARG A 263 11.04 -8.20 -7.55
C ARG A 263 11.39 -6.73 -7.29
N ALA A 264 10.80 -5.82 -8.05
CA ALA A 264 11.01 -4.38 -7.86
C ALA A 264 10.72 -3.91 -6.42
N PRO A 265 9.71 -4.44 -5.70
CA PRO A 265 9.51 -4.12 -4.29
C PRO A 265 10.72 -4.39 -3.39
N HIS A 266 11.50 -5.45 -3.65
CA HIS A 266 12.70 -5.74 -2.86
C HIS A 266 13.80 -4.71 -3.09
N VAL A 267 14.06 -4.39 -4.36
CA VAL A 267 15.09 -3.40 -4.74
C VAL A 267 14.74 -2.02 -4.18
N ILE A 268 13.49 -1.58 -4.39
CA ILE A 268 13.01 -0.27 -3.92
C ILE A 268 13.03 -0.20 -2.39
N SER A 269 12.56 -1.25 -1.69
CA SER A 269 12.58 -1.29 -0.22
C SER A 269 13.99 -1.18 0.35
N ILE A 270 14.99 -1.84 -0.25
CA ILE A 270 16.39 -1.74 0.21
C ILE A 270 16.90 -0.30 0.08
N ILE A 271 16.65 0.34 -1.07
CA ILE A 271 17.04 1.74 -1.29
C ILE A 271 16.38 2.65 -0.26
N LEU A 272 15.07 2.49 -0.05
CA LEU A 272 14.30 3.31 0.90
C LEU A 272 14.78 3.13 2.34
N ILE A 273 15.14 1.91 2.75
CA ILE A 273 15.71 1.64 4.09
C ILE A 273 17.04 2.37 4.25
N VAL A 274 17.95 2.26 3.29
CA VAL A 274 19.28 2.92 3.34
C VAL A 274 19.13 4.44 3.43
N VAL A 275 18.28 5.02 2.57
CA VAL A 275 17.99 6.47 2.57
C VAL A 275 17.41 6.91 3.91
N SER A 276 16.44 6.17 4.45
CA SER A 276 15.80 6.50 5.73
C SER A 276 16.79 6.43 6.90
N ILE A 277 17.65 5.40 6.95
CA ILE A 277 18.70 5.29 7.97
C ILE A 277 19.69 6.45 7.88
N PHE A 278 20.07 6.85 6.66
CA PHE A 278 20.95 8.00 6.45
C PHE A 278 20.35 9.29 7.03
N PHE A 279 19.09 9.59 6.73
CA PHE A 279 18.43 10.79 7.25
C PHE A 279 18.22 10.75 8.77
N LEU A 280 17.80 9.61 9.33
CA LEU A 280 17.70 9.44 10.78
C LEU A 280 19.03 9.68 11.50
N LYS A 281 20.15 9.21 10.94
CA LYS A 281 21.50 9.44 11.51
C LYS A 281 21.96 10.89 11.33
N LYS A 282 21.66 11.52 10.19
CA LYS A 282 22.03 12.91 9.90
C LYS A 282 21.31 13.87 10.84
N ASP A 283 20.03 13.64 11.10
CA ASP A 283 19.21 14.55 11.88
C ASP A 283 19.46 14.39 13.39
N ASN A 284 19.84 13.19 13.86
CA ASN A 284 20.32 12.97 15.23
C ASN A 284 21.63 13.70 15.57
N LYS A 285 22.43 14.10 14.58
CA LYS A 285 23.69 14.83 14.82
C LYS A 285 23.48 16.34 15.03
N LYS A 286 22.26 16.85 14.84
CA LYS A 286 21.94 18.29 14.97
C LYS A 286 21.32 18.67 16.31
N THR A 287 21.19 17.71 17.24
CA THR A 287 20.56 17.89 18.56
C THR A 287 21.56 17.91 19.73
N PHE A 288 22.83 18.26 19.48
CA PHE A 288 23.83 18.54 20.51
C PHE A 288 24.40 19.94 20.37
#